data_AF-A0A2V6QZC8-F1
#
_entry.id   AF-A0A2V6QZC8-F1
#
_cell.length_a   1.000
_cell.length_b   1.000
_cell.length_c   1.000
_cell.angle_alpha   90.00
_cell.angle_beta   90.00
_cell.angle_gamma   90.00
#
_symmetry.space_group_name_H-M   'P 1'
#
loop_
_entity.id
_entity.type
_entity.pdbx_description
1 polymer ?
#
loop_
_entity_poly.entity_id
_entity_poly.type
_entity_poly.pdbx_seq_one_letter_code
_entity_poly.pdbx_strand_id
1 'polypeptide(L)'
;MKGELDRAIELYKRSLEAWPTAEAHTFLGWTYSFQGRIEEATAECLKAIEVDPDFGNPYNDIGCYLMQQDKLDEAIPWLEKAKQAPRYEPRQFPFMNLGRIYLRQGRWWDALREFEAAVRLAPDDAELRRALHSLRARLN
;
A
#
# COMPACT_ATOMS: atom_id res chain seq x y z
N MET A 1 -6.36 -19.31 -12.17
CA MET A 1 -5.51 -18.29 -11.52
C MET A 1 -4.19 -18.02 -12.24
N LYS A 2 -3.17 -18.89 -12.24
CA LYS A 2 -1.85 -18.55 -12.86
C LYS A 2 -1.94 -18.12 -14.33
N GLY A 3 -2.65 -18.87 -15.17
CA GLY A 3 -2.84 -18.52 -16.59
C GLY A 3 -3.68 -17.26 -16.82
N GLU A 4 -4.52 -16.85 -15.87
CA GLU A 4 -5.26 -15.58 -15.95
C GLU A 4 -4.35 -14.41 -15.62
N LEU A 5 -3.43 -14.57 -14.66
CA LEU A 5 -2.41 -13.57 -14.32
C LEU A 5 -1.41 -13.38 -15.47
N ASP A 6 -0.95 -14.45 -16.12
CA ASP A 6 -0.05 -14.35 -17.28
C ASP A 6 -0.71 -13.59 -18.44
N ARG A 7 -1.99 -13.85 -18.69
CA ARG A 7 -2.77 -13.11 -19.71
C ARG A 7 -2.99 -11.65 -19.32
N ALA A 8 -3.22 -11.36 -18.03
CA ALA A 8 -3.34 -9.98 -17.55
C ALA A 8 -2.02 -9.21 -17.74
N ILE A 9 -0.87 -9.82 -17.46
CA ILE A 9 0.45 -9.23 -17.71
C ILE A 9 0.61 -8.85 -19.19
N GLU A 10 0.26 -9.75 -20.11
CA GLU A 10 0.35 -9.48 -21.55
C GLU A 10 -0.55 -8.29 -21.94
N LEU A 11 -1.80 -8.27 -21.46
CA LEU A 11 -2.75 -7.19 -21.77
C LEU A 11 -2.31 -5.83 -21.21
N TYR A 12 -1.81 -5.79 -19.97
CA TYR A 12 -1.30 -4.54 -19.40
C TYR A 12 -0.04 -4.05 -20.12
N LYS A 13 0.88 -4.94 -20.50
CA LYS A 13 2.05 -4.57 -21.32
C LYS A 13 1.64 -3.96 -22.65
N ARG A 14 0.70 -4.57 -23.37
CA ARG A 14 0.16 -4.03 -24.63
C ARG A 14 -0.54 -2.69 -24.43
N SER A 15 -1.26 -2.52 -23.31
CA SER A 15 -1.86 -1.23 -22.94
C SER A 15 -0.79 -0.16 -22.76
N LEU A 16 0.30 -0.48 -22.05
CA LEU A 16 1.41 0.42 -21.78
C LEU A 16 2.22 0.77 -23.04
N GLU A 17 2.33 -0.16 -24.00
CA GLU A 17 2.92 0.12 -25.32
C GLU A 17 2.09 1.13 -26.13
N ALA A 18 0.77 1.07 -26.00
CA ALA A 18 -0.13 2.01 -26.67
C ALA A 18 -0.18 3.37 -25.97
N TRP A 19 -0.29 3.38 -24.65
CA TRP A 19 -0.30 4.60 -23.83
C TRP A 19 0.11 4.30 -22.38
N PRO A 20 1.28 4.76 -21.92
CA PRO A 20 1.72 4.60 -20.54
C PRO A 20 0.86 5.39 -19.56
N THR A 21 0.31 4.73 -18.55
CA THR A 21 -0.39 5.38 -17.42
C THR A 21 0.10 4.83 -16.09
N ALA A 22 -0.01 5.65 -15.06
CA ALA A 22 0.36 5.25 -13.71
C ALA A 22 -0.54 4.09 -13.22
N GLU A 23 -1.83 4.10 -13.55
CA GLU A 23 -2.78 3.05 -13.23
C GLU A 23 -2.41 1.72 -13.89
N ALA A 24 -2.06 1.73 -15.19
CA ALA A 24 -1.69 0.51 -15.90
C ALA A 24 -0.38 -0.09 -15.36
N HIS A 25 0.61 0.74 -15.02
CA HIS A 25 1.81 0.29 -14.33
C HIS A 25 1.48 -0.29 -12.94
N THR A 26 0.64 0.37 -12.14
CA THR A 26 0.20 -0.16 -10.83
C THR A 26 -0.52 -1.51 -10.96
N PHE A 27 -1.45 -1.66 -11.90
CA PHE A 27 -2.17 -2.92 -12.10
C PHE A 27 -1.26 -4.04 -12.60
N LEU A 28 -0.29 -3.72 -13.46
CA LEU A 28 0.76 -4.66 -13.84
C LEU A 28 1.60 -5.08 -12.62
N GLY A 29 1.97 -4.11 -11.78
CA GLY A 29 2.67 -4.35 -10.52
C GLY A 29 1.90 -5.28 -9.58
N TRP A 30 0.60 -5.05 -9.38
CA TRP A 30 -0.27 -5.94 -8.60
C TRP A 30 -0.30 -7.35 -9.18
N THR A 31 -0.38 -7.47 -10.50
CA THR A 31 -0.40 -8.76 -11.19
C THR A 31 0.90 -9.54 -10.94
N TYR A 32 2.05 -8.87 -10.98
CA TYR A 32 3.33 -9.47 -10.60
C TYR A 32 3.38 -9.85 -9.11
N SER A 33 2.88 -9.01 -8.22
CA SER A 33 2.83 -9.32 -6.78
C SER A 33 1.97 -10.55 -6.48
N PHE A 34 0.82 -10.72 -7.16
CA PHE A 34 0.01 -11.94 -7.03
C PHE A 34 0.71 -13.21 -7.52
N GLN A 35 1.75 -13.08 -8.37
CA GLN A 35 2.63 -14.17 -8.77
C GLN A 35 3.85 -14.35 -7.85
N GLY A 36 3.98 -13.54 -6.80
CA GLY A 36 5.16 -13.52 -5.91
C GLY A 36 6.39 -12.83 -6.48
N ARG A 37 6.25 -12.12 -7.61
CA ARG A 37 7.33 -11.43 -8.32
C ARG A 37 7.47 -10.01 -7.78
N ILE A 38 7.91 -9.89 -6.53
CA ILE A 38 7.87 -8.64 -5.77
C ILE A 38 8.83 -7.58 -6.33
N GLU A 39 9.98 -7.98 -6.87
CA GLU A 39 10.96 -7.08 -7.48
C GLU A 39 10.37 -6.42 -8.73
N GLU A 40 9.66 -7.19 -9.56
CA GLU A 40 9.02 -6.68 -10.77
C GLU A 40 7.79 -5.82 -10.43
N ALA A 41 7.04 -6.20 -9.39
CA ALA A 41 5.95 -5.39 -8.87
C ALA A 41 6.45 -4.01 -8.42
N THR A 42 7.56 -3.98 -7.66
CA THR A 42 8.20 -2.75 -7.19
C THR A 42 8.69 -1.89 -8.36
N ALA A 43 9.31 -2.50 -9.38
CA ALA A 43 9.78 -1.78 -10.57
C ALA A 43 8.62 -1.10 -11.34
N GLU A 44 7.47 -1.76 -11.45
CA GLU A 44 6.29 -1.15 -12.09
C GLU A 44 5.67 -0.04 -11.23
N CYS A 45 5.65 -0.18 -9.89
CA CYS A 45 5.24 0.92 -9.01
C CYS A 45 6.16 2.15 -9.16
N LEU A 46 7.49 1.96 -9.31
CA LEU A 46 8.42 3.06 -9.55
C LEU A 46 8.13 3.78 -10.88
N LYS A 47 7.85 3.03 -11.95
CA LYS A 47 7.41 3.62 -13.23
C LYS A 47 6.09 4.35 -13.11
N ALA A 48 5.14 3.82 -12.34
CA ALA A 48 3.87 4.50 -12.09
C ALA A 48 4.07 5.88 -11.43
N ILE A 49 5.01 5.97 -10.48
CA ILE A 49 5.39 7.23 -9.81
C ILE A 49 6.08 8.20 -10.78
N GLU A 50 6.92 7.69 -11.69
CA GLU A 50 7.54 8.52 -12.73
C GLU A 50 6.49 9.11 -13.69
N VAL A 51 5.43 8.36 -13.99
CA VAL A 51 4.33 8.82 -14.86
C VAL A 51 3.41 9.80 -14.16
N ASP A 52 3.04 9.53 -12.90
CA ASP A 52 2.21 10.42 -12.08
C ASP A 52 2.67 10.42 -10.61
N PRO A 53 3.46 11.42 -10.20
CA PRO A 53 3.94 11.54 -8.82
C PRO A 53 2.83 11.77 -7.79
N ASP A 54 1.65 12.26 -8.21
CA ASP A 54 0.51 12.53 -7.33
C ASP A 54 -0.34 11.27 -7.09
N PHE A 55 -0.13 10.20 -7.85
CA PHE A 55 -0.83 8.93 -7.70
C PHE A 55 -0.29 8.14 -6.51
N GLY A 56 -1.10 8.00 -5.46
CA GLY A 56 -0.67 7.45 -4.18
C GLY A 56 -0.53 5.93 -4.12
N ASN A 57 -1.25 5.20 -4.98
CA ASN A 57 -1.34 3.73 -4.91
C ASN A 57 0.05 3.05 -4.98
N PRO A 58 0.92 3.39 -5.95
CA PRO A 58 2.28 2.85 -6.00
C PRO A 58 3.09 3.01 -4.72
N TYR A 59 2.99 4.16 -4.04
CA TYR A 59 3.72 4.39 -2.79
C TYR A 59 3.22 3.46 -1.69
N ASN A 60 1.90 3.30 -1.56
CA ASN A 60 1.32 2.35 -0.61
C ASN A 60 1.74 0.91 -0.93
N ASP A 61 1.74 0.54 -2.21
CA ASP A 61 2.05 -0.82 -2.65
C ASP A 61 3.51 -1.18 -2.41
N ILE A 62 4.46 -0.27 -2.69
CA ILE A 62 5.88 -0.45 -2.33
C ILE A 62 6.01 -0.63 -0.80
N GLY A 63 5.29 0.18 -0.02
CA GLY A 63 5.24 0.03 1.44
C GLY A 63 4.76 -1.38 1.86
N CYS A 64 3.68 -1.88 1.25
CA CYS A 64 3.17 -3.23 1.49
C CYS A 64 4.18 -4.32 1.10
N TYR A 65 4.86 -4.19 -0.04
CA TYR A 65 5.87 -5.14 -0.50
C TYR A 65 7.07 -5.20 0.45
N LEU A 66 7.53 -4.05 0.94
CA LEU A 66 8.58 -3.99 1.95
C LEU A 66 8.13 -4.61 3.29
N MET A 67 6.88 -4.40 3.69
CA MET A 67 6.31 -5.07 4.87
C MET A 67 6.28 -6.60 4.72
N GLN A 68 5.96 -7.12 3.53
CA GLN A 68 5.99 -8.56 3.23
C GLN A 68 7.41 -9.14 3.32
N GLN A 69 8.43 -8.34 3.00
CA GLN A 69 9.85 -8.69 3.13
C GLN A 69 10.42 -8.42 4.54
N ASP A 70 9.57 -8.06 5.50
CA ASP A 70 9.94 -7.67 6.87
C ASP A 70 10.85 -6.42 6.98
N LYS A 71 10.94 -5.63 5.92
CA LYS A 71 11.72 -4.38 5.85
C LYS A 71 10.89 -3.20 6.34
N LEU A 72 10.53 -3.25 7.63
CA LEU A 72 9.55 -2.33 8.20
C LEU A 72 10.00 -0.86 8.20
N ASP A 73 11.27 -0.60 8.52
CA ASP A 73 11.80 0.78 8.54
C ASP A 73 11.88 1.38 7.14
N GLU A 74 12.18 0.57 6.13
CA GLU A 74 12.21 1.01 4.74
C GLU A 74 10.79 1.29 4.21
N ALA A 75 9.76 0.61 4.72
CA ALA A 75 8.37 0.81 4.29
C ALA A 75 7.76 2.14 4.74
N ILE A 76 8.17 2.65 5.92
CA ILE A 76 7.63 3.88 6.52
C ILE A 76 7.66 5.09 5.56
N PRO A 77 8.80 5.48 4.96
CA PRO A 77 8.83 6.66 4.08
C PRO A 77 7.93 6.51 2.85
N TRP A 78 7.69 5.29 2.36
CA TRP A 78 6.77 5.04 1.25
C TRP A 78 5.32 5.25 1.67
N LEU A 79 4.91 4.72 2.82
CA LEU A 79 3.56 4.91 3.34
C LEU A 79 3.29 6.37 3.75
N GLU A 80 4.29 7.10 4.25
CA GLU A 80 4.16 8.54 4.51
C GLU A 80 3.97 9.35 3.22
N LYS A 81 4.64 8.99 2.12
CA LYS A 81 4.35 9.57 0.80
C LYS A 81 2.93 9.24 0.34
N ALA A 82 2.48 8.00 0.52
CA ALA A 82 1.11 7.61 0.18
C ALA A 82 0.05 8.42 0.94
N LYS A 83 0.29 8.76 2.22
CA LYS A 83 -0.58 9.64 3.03
C LYS A 83 -0.71 11.04 2.43
N GLN A 84 0.38 11.56 1.86
CA GLN A 84 0.47 12.92 1.33
C GLN A 84 0.02 13.03 -0.14
N ALA A 85 -0.07 11.90 -0.85
CA ALA A 85 -0.43 11.87 -2.26
C ALA A 85 -1.82 12.49 -2.51
N PRO A 86 -1.95 13.47 -3.43
CA PRO A 86 -3.23 14.10 -3.75
C PRO A 86 -4.24 13.12 -4.37
N ARG A 87 -3.77 12.17 -5.17
CA ARG A 87 -4.60 11.22 -5.92
C ARG A 87 -4.47 9.83 -5.32
N TYR A 88 -5.12 9.61 -4.17
CA TYR A 88 -5.09 8.34 -3.48
C TYR A 88 -6.42 8.00 -2.84
N GLU A 89 -6.97 6.84 -3.21
CA GLU A 89 -8.13 6.24 -2.55
C GLU A 89 -7.96 4.71 -2.52
N PRO A 90 -8.39 4.03 -1.43
CA PRO A 90 -8.96 4.59 -0.19
C PRO A 90 -7.94 5.20 0.78
N ARG A 91 -8.22 6.40 1.30
CA ARG A 91 -7.29 7.19 2.14
C ARG A 91 -6.79 6.53 3.42
N GLN A 92 -7.52 5.59 4.01
CA GLN A 92 -7.21 5.00 5.32
C GLN A 92 -6.05 3.99 5.30
N PHE A 93 -5.74 3.37 4.16
CA PHE A 93 -4.81 2.23 4.13
C PHE A 93 -3.36 2.55 4.53
N PRO A 94 -2.74 3.67 4.13
CA PRO A 94 -1.39 4.02 4.54
C PRO A 94 -1.28 4.24 6.05
N PHE A 95 -2.31 4.86 6.66
CA PHE A 95 -2.41 5.02 8.11
C PHE A 95 -2.54 3.66 8.80
N MET A 96 -3.41 2.78 8.29
CA MET A 96 -3.54 1.41 8.81
C MET A 96 -2.22 0.64 8.74
N ASN A 97 -1.51 0.74 7.62
CA ASN A 97 -0.24 0.03 7.39
C ASN A 97 0.88 0.57 8.30
N LEU A 98 0.99 1.90 8.47
CA LEU A 98 1.91 2.49 9.46
C LEU A 98 1.55 2.08 10.89
N GLY A 99 0.26 2.07 11.24
CA GLY A 99 -0.21 1.57 12.53
C GLY A 99 0.25 0.14 12.80
N ARG A 100 0.13 -0.74 11.80
CA ARG A 100 0.62 -2.13 11.86
C ARG A 100 2.14 -2.20 12.00
N ILE A 101 2.90 -1.38 11.27
CA ILE A 101 4.36 -1.30 11.40
C ILE A 101 4.74 -0.91 12.84
N TYR A 102 4.16 0.18 13.36
CA TYR A 102 4.48 0.68 14.69
C TYR A 102 4.08 -0.31 15.80
N LEU A 103 3.00 -1.07 15.64
CA LEU A 103 2.68 -2.17 16.56
C LEU A 103 3.79 -3.23 16.59
N ARG A 104 4.27 -3.65 15.41
CA ARG A 104 5.34 -4.66 15.31
C ARG A 104 6.66 -4.18 15.92
N GLN A 105 6.89 -2.87 15.88
CA GLN A 105 8.05 -2.21 16.50
C GLN A 105 7.86 -1.92 18.00
N GLY A 106 6.71 -2.24 18.60
CA GLY A 106 6.40 -1.90 19.99
C GLY A 106 6.21 -0.39 20.25
N ARG A 107 6.02 0.40 19.19
CA ARG A 107 5.76 1.84 19.23
C ARG A 107 4.26 2.08 19.38
N TRP A 108 3.71 1.66 20.52
CA TRP A 108 2.27 1.56 20.76
C TRP A 108 1.52 2.90 20.62
N TRP A 109 2.13 4.01 21.06
CA TRP A 109 1.52 5.35 20.95
C TRP A 109 1.52 5.87 19.51
N ASP A 110 2.55 5.56 18.72
CA ASP A 110 2.57 5.90 17.29
C ASP A 110 1.52 5.09 16.54
N ALA A 111 1.44 3.79 16.83
CA ALA A 111 0.39 2.94 16.28
C ALA A 111 -1.01 3.45 16.62
N LEU A 112 -1.24 3.90 17.86
CA LEU A 112 -2.51 4.46 18.30
C LEU A 112 -2.91 5.66 17.45
N ARG A 113 -1.99 6.61 17.24
CA ARG A 113 -2.25 7.81 16.42
C ARG A 113 -2.62 7.46 14.99
N GLU A 114 -1.91 6.51 14.38
CA GLU A 114 -2.18 6.10 13.00
C GLU A 114 -3.52 5.36 12.88
N PHE A 115 -3.86 4.45 13.80
CA PHE A 115 -5.17 3.78 13.79
C PHE A 115 -6.33 4.74 14.06
N GLU A 116 -6.16 5.72 14.94
CA GLU A 116 -7.18 6.76 15.14
C GLU A 116 -7.42 7.57 13.86
N ALA A 117 -6.36 7.92 13.13
CA ALA A 117 -6.49 8.58 11.84
C ALA A 117 -7.18 7.69 10.80
N ALA A 118 -6.80 6.41 10.72
CA ALA A 118 -7.44 5.44 9.82
C ALA A 118 -8.94 5.28 10.10
N VAL A 119 -9.34 5.18 11.38
CA VAL A 119 -10.76 5.09 11.78
C VAL A 119 -11.52 6.39 11.47
N ARG A 120 -10.89 7.57 11.60
CA ARG A 120 -11.54 8.83 11.19
C ARG A 120 -11.84 8.87 9.68
N LEU A 121 -10.97 8.27 8.87
CA LEU A 121 -11.12 8.22 7.41
C LEU A 121 -12.11 7.13 6.95
N ALA A 122 -12.19 6.03 7.68
CA ALA A 122 -13.11 4.92 7.42
C ALA A 122 -13.84 4.49 8.70
N PRO A 123 -14.79 5.29 9.20
CA PRO A 123 -15.45 5.04 10.48
C PRO A 123 -16.26 3.75 10.48
N ASP A 124 -16.71 3.28 9.30
CA ASP A 124 -17.51 2.07 9.14
C ASP A 124 -16.69 0.78 9.03
N ASP A 125 -15.35 0.88 8.90
CA ASP A 125 -14.45 -0.27 8.88
C ASP A 125 -14.39 -0.96 10.26
N ALA A 126 -15.06 -2.10 10.38
CA ALA A 126 -15.14 -2.86 11.61
C ALA A 126 -13.79 -3.45 12.05
N GLU A 127 -12.88 -3.75 11.13
CA GLU A 127 -11.55 -4.26 11.45
C GLU A 127 -10.72 -3.17 12.10
N LEU A 128 -10.69 -1.96 11.52
CA LEU A 128 -9.98 -0.82 12.07
C LEU A 128 -10.49 -0.46 13.48
N ARG A 129 -11.82 -0.44 13.68
CA ARG A 129 -12.39 -0.18 15.01
C ARG A 129 -11.98 -1.24 16.04
N ARG A 130 -11.96 -2.53 15.66
CA ARG A 130 -11.50 -3.62 16.54
C ARG A 130 -10.02 -3.49 16.88
N ALA A 131 -9.18 -3.18 15.90
CA ALA A 131 -7.76 -2.98 16.10
C ALA A 131 -7.49 -1.82 17.07
N LEU A 132 -8.15 -0.68 16.86
CA LEU A 132 -8.05 0.50 17.74
C LEU A 132 -8.53 0.20 19.16
N HIS A 133 -9.68 -0.47 19.32
CA HIS A 133 -10.20 -0.85 20.63
C HIS A 133 -9.24 -1.78 21.38
N SER A 134 -8.71 -2.80 20.71
CA SER A 134 -7.77 -3.76 21.30
C SER A 134 -6.48 -3.08 21.74
N LEU A 135 -5.96 -2.14 20.95
CA LEU A 135 -4.77 -1.38 21.29
C LEU A 135 -5.01 -0.46 22.50
N ARG A 136 -6.14 0.24 22.56
CA ARG A 136 -6.50 1.07 23.72
C ARG A 136 -6.62 0.25 25.00
N ALA A 137 -7.24 -0.93 24.93
CA ALA A 137 -7.36 -1.83 26.07
C ALA A 137 -5.99 -2.31 26.61
N ARG A 138 -4.97 -2.41 25.76
CA ARG A 138 -3.59 -2.80 26.15
C ARG A 138 -2.81 -1.65 26.79
N LEU A 139 -3.21 -0.40 26.57
CA LEU A 139 -2.53 0.80 27.06
C LEU A 139 -3.11 1.37 28.36
N ASN A 140 -4.26 0.84 28.80
CA ASN A 140 -4.86 1.07 30.10
C ASN A 140 -4.34 0.05 31.12
#